data_AF-A0A944GP09-F1
#
_entry.id   AF-A0A944GP09-F1
#
_cell.length_a   1.000
_cell.length_b   1.000
_cell.length_c   1.000
_cell.angle_alpha   90.00
_cell.angle_beta   90.00
_cell.angle_gamma   90.00
#
_symmetry.space_group_name_H-M   'P 1'
#
loop_
_entity.id
_entity.type
_entity.pdbx_description
1 polymer ?
#
loop_
_entity_poly.entity_id
_entity_poly.type
_entity_poly.pdbx_seq_one_letter_code
_entity_poly.pdbx_strand_id
1 'polypeptide(L)' 'MEMVRLVVDALGGDEAPSVVLAGVEQALAAAPDIEVILTGPADVVEPFAAAHERCEAV' A
#
# COMPACT_ATOMS: atom_id res chain seq x y z
N MET A 1 17.24 1.21 12.16
CA MET A 1 16.59 0.00 11.65
C MET A 1 16.72 0.04 10.13
N GLU A 2 16.79 -1.13 9.50
CA GLU A 2 16.87 -1.22 8.04
C GLU A 2 15.47 -0.99 7.45
N MET A 3 15.41 -0.32 6.30
CA MET A 3 14.16 -0.06 5.61
C MET A 3 13.67 -1.32 4.89
N VAL A 4 12.44 -1.76 5.17
CA VAL A 4 11.84 -2.95 4.56
C VAL A 4 10.85 -2.54 3.49
N ARG A 5 11.01 -3.08 2.27
CA ARG A 5 10.08 -2.85 1.16
C ARG A 5 9.11 -4.02 1.02
N LEU A 6 7.81 -3.71 1.00
CA LEU A 6 6.72 -4.70 0.94
C LEU A 6 5.95 -4.55 -0.37
N VAL A 7 5.79 -5.64 -1.12
CA VAL A 7 4.90 -5.66 -2.29
C VAL A 7 3.51 -6.14 -1.84
N VAL A 8 2.47 -5.39 -2.17
CA VAL A 8 1.10 -5.68 -1.74
C VAL A 8 0.16 -5.69 -2.95
N ASP A 9 -0.54 -6.80 -3.15
CA ASP A 9 -1.61 -6.90 -4.14
C ASP A 9 -2.88 -6.19 -3.64
N ALA A 10 -3.20 -5.05 -4.25
CA ALA A 10 -4.36 -4.23 -3.89
C ALA A 10 -5.68 -4.95 -4.13
N LEU A 11 -5.74 -5.99 -4.97
CA LEU A 11 -6.94 -6.75 -5.28
C LEU A 11 -6.99 -8.12 -4.58
N GLY A 12 -6.06 -8.38 -3.66
CA GLY A 12 -5.97 -9.64 -2.94
C GLY A 12 -7.08 -9.80 -1.90
N GLY A 13 -8.01 -10.73 -2.14
CA GLY A 13 -9.03 -11.16 -1.18
C GLY A 13 -10.45 -10.69 -1.50
N ASP A 14 -11.42 -11.19 -0.74
CA ASP A 14 -12.85 -11.05 -1.05
C ASP A 14 -13.39 -9.62 -0.91
N GLU A 15 -12.78 -8.82 -0.04
CA GLU A 15 -13.18 -7.43 0.24
C GLU A 15 -12.22 -6.39 -0.37
N ALA A 16 -11.34 -6.83 -1.28
CA ALA A 16 -10.42 -5.94 -1.96
C ALA A 16 -11.19 -4.99 -2.93
N PRO A 17 -10.68 -3.76 -3.18
CA PRO A 17 -9.43 -3.21 -2.66
C PRO A 17 -9.53 -2.56 -1.28
N SER A 18 -10.74 -2.31 -0.77
CA SER A 18 -10.96 -1.40 0.35
C SER A 18 -10.22 -1.83 1.64
N VAL A 19 -10.34 -3.10 2.04
CA VAL A 19 -9.66 -3.59 3.25
C VAL A 19 -8.14 -3.64 3.11
N VAL A 20 -7.63 -3.89 1.89
CA VAL A 20 -6.18 -3.92 1.64
C VAL A 20 -5.61 -2.52 1.77
N LEU A 21 -6.24 -1.52 1.13
CA LEU A 21 -5.81 -0.12 1.21
C LEU A 21 -5.85 0.40 2.67
N ALA A 22 -6.92 0.09 3.40
CA ALA A 22 -7.03 0.45 4.81
C ALA A 22 -5.94 -0.23 5.68
N GLY A 23 -5.58 -1.47 5.38
CA GLY A 23 -4.49 -2.19 6.05
C GLY A 23 -3.12 -1.58 5.75
N VAL A 24 -2.88 -1.18 4.50
CA VAL A 24 -1.64 -0.49 4.10
C VAL A 24 -1.51 0.85 4.81
N GLU A 25 -2.57 1.66 4.88
CA GLU A 25 -2.58 2.93 5.61
C GLU A 25 -2.20 2.74 7.09
N GLN A 26 -2.81 1.75 7.74
CA GLN A 26 -2.49 1.41 9.14
C GLN A 26 -1.05 0.94 9.31
N ALA A 27 -0.54 0.11 8.40
CA ALA A 27 0.83 -0.38 8.44
C ALA A 27 1.83 0.76 8.27
N LEU A 28 1.60 1.66 7.31
CA LEU A 28 2.42 2.85 7.11
C LEU A 28 2.41 3.73 8.37
N ALA A 29 1.26 3.94 9.02
CA ALA A 29 1.19 4.71 10.26
C ALA A 29 1.93 4.05 11.44
N ALA A 30 1.86 2.72 11.56
CA ALA A 30 2.42 1.98 12.69
C ALA A 30 3.92 1.69 12.58
N ALA A 31 4.43 1.53 11.36
CA ALA A 31 5.83 1.15 11.10
C ALA A 31 6.53 2.22 10.26
N PRO A 32 7.38 3.08 10.85
CA PRO A 32 8.07 4.14 10.12
C PRO A 32 9.21 3.62 9.22
N ASP A 33 9.62 2.37 9.41
CA ASP A 33 10.73 1.72 8.71
C ASP A 33 10.29 0.81 7.55
N ILE A 34 9.02 0.89 7.12
CA ILE A 34 8.53 0.21 5.93
C ILE A 34 8.23 1.17 4.77
N GLU A 35 8.35 0.65 3.56
CA GLU A 35 7.82 1.23 2.33
C GLU A 35 6.96 0.21 1.61
N VAL A 36 5.91 0.67 0.91
CA VAL A 36 4.96 -0.20 0.23
C VAL A 36 5.01 0.03 -1.28
N ILE A 37 5.09 -1.06 -2.02
CA ILE A 37 4.88 -1.12 -3.46
C ILE A 37 3.50 -1.74 -3.65
N LEU A 38 2.51 -0.91 -3.98
CA LEU A 38 1.12 -1.31 -4.12
C LEU A 38 0.83 -1.65 -5.58
N THR A 39 0.49 -2.90 -5.84
CA THR A 39 0.25 -3.42 -7.19
C THR A 39 -1.22 -3.59 -7.48
N GLY A 40 -1.69 -3.14 -8.65
CA GLY A 40 -3.09 -3.29 -9.05
C GLY A 40 -3.48 -2.37 -10.21
N PRO A 41 -4.78 -2.27 -10.54
CA PRO A 41 -5.26 -1.31 -11.53
C PRO A 41 -4.86 0.12 -11.16
N ALA A 42 -4.32 0.86 -12.13
CA ALA A 42 -3.79 2.21 -11.93
C ALA A 42 -4.82 3.16 -11.28
N ASP A 43 -6.08 3.07 -11.69
CA ASP A 43 -7.20 3.87 -11.15
C ASP A 43 -7.51 3.57 -9.67
N VAL A 44 -7.05 2.44 -9.15
CA VAL A 44 -7.15 2.07 -7.73
C VAL A 44 -5.89 2.47 -6.96
N VAL A 45 -4.71 2.15 -7.49
CA VAL A 45 -3.45 2.25 -6.72
C VAL A 45 -2.80 3.64 -6.80
N GLU A 46 -2.90 4.36 -7.92
CA GLU A 46 -2.26 5.67 -8.08
C GLU A 46 -2.85 6.73 -7.13
N PRO A 47 -4.19 6.85 -6.93
CA PRO A 47 -4.74 7.81 -5.98
C PRO A 47 -4.30 7.54 -4.54
N PHE A 48 -4.19 6.27 -4.17
CA PHE A 48 -3.75 5.88 -2.83
C PHE A 48 -2.26 6.18 -2.63
N ALA A 49 -1.41 5.79 -3.59
CA ALA A 49 0.03 6.05 -3.53
C ALA A 49 0.35 7.56 -3.51
N ALA A 50 -0.37 8.36 -4.30
CA ALA A 50 -0.20 9.81 -4.33
C ALA A 50 -0.49 10.50 -2.97
N ALA A 51 -1.31 9.88 -2.11
CA ALA A 51 -1.63 10.37 -0.77
C ALA A 51 -0.63 9.94 0.31
N HIS A 52 0.29 9.02 0.02
CA HIS A 52 1.18 8.40 1.00
C HIS A 52 2.63 8.42 0.51
N GLU A 53 3.49 9.24 1.14
CA GLU A 53 4.90 9.46 0.74
C GLU A 53 5.72 8.16 0.63
N ARG A 54 5.40 7.15 1.44
CA ARG A 54 6.10 5.84 1.48
C ARG A 54 5.37 4.73 0.72
N CYS A 55 4.51 5.11 -0.22
CA CYS A 55 3.77 4.18 -1.07
C CYS A 55 4.02 4.49 -2.54
N GLU A 56 4.43 3.47 -3.30
CA GLU A 56 4.65 3.53 -4.75
C GLU A 56 3.61 2.65 -5.44
N ALA A 57 2.97 3.15 -6.50
CA ALA A 57 2.05 2.37 -7.33
C ALA A 57 2.81 1.70 -8.49
N VAL A 58 2.56 0.40 -8.72
CA VAL A 58 3.18 -0.40 -9.80
C VAL A 58 2.16 -1.26 -10.54
#